data_AF-A0A2V1NE54-F1
#
_entry.id   AF-A0A2V1NE54-F1
#
_cell.length_a   1.000
_cell.length_b   1.000
_cell.length_c   1.000
_cell.angle_alpha   90.00
_cell.angle_beta   90.00
_cell.angle_gamma   90.00
#
_symmetry.space_group_name_H-M   'P 1'
#
loop_
_entity.id
_entity.type
_entity.pdbx_description
1 polymer ?
#
loop_
_entity_poly.entity_id
_entity_poly.type
_entity_poly.pdbx_seq_one_letter_code
_entity_poly.pdbx_strand_id
1 'polypeptide(L)'
;MSNAVPASPDLRAFIAGLPKAELHVHHVGSASPRIVAELAARHPDAKVPTDPEALADYFTFTDFAHFVEVYLSVVDVIRTPEDVRLLTYEVARELARQQVRYAELTITPFSSTRRGIDAKAFMDAIEDARKAAEKELGTVLRWCFDIPGEAGLESAEETVRLATDDRLRPEGLVSFGLGGPEIGVPRPQFKPYFDRAIAAGLRSVPHAGETTGPGTVWDALTYLRAERIGHGTSSAQDEKLLAHLAAERIPLEVCPTSNIATRAVANLDEHPIKEFVRAGVLVTINSDDPPMFSTDLNNEYAVAARLLDLDERGIADLAKNAVEASFLDEAGKTRIKDEIDTYTAEWLAP
;
A
#
# COMPACT_ATOMS: atom_id res chain seq x y z
N MET A 1 4.51 2.23 -22.40
CA MET A 1 5.78 1.48 -22.55
C MET A 1 5.91 0.65 -21.29
N SER A 2 6.25 -0.64 -21.38
CA SER A 2 6.31 -1.51 -20.21
C SER A 2 7.29 -0.97 -19.17
N ASN A 3 6.80 -0.66 -17.96
CA ASN A 3 7.64 -0.33 -16.80
C ASN A 3 8.36 -1.57 -16.24
N ALA A 4 8.20 -2.74 -16.88
CA ALA A 4 8.89 -3.95 -16.47
C ALA A 4 10.39 -3.84 -16.77
N VAL A 5 11.17 -3.79 -15.69
CA VAL A 5 12.62 -3.80 -15.74
C VAL A 5 13.12 -5.23 -16.00
N PRO A 6 14.05 -5.49 -16.93
CA PRO A 6 14.55 -6.84 -17.16
C PRO A 6 15.42 -7.33 -16.00
N ALA A 7 14.87 -8.20 -15.16
CA ALA A 7 15.61 -9.15 -14.33
C ALA A 7 15.89 -10.44 -15.12
N SER A 8 16.85 -11.25 -14.70
CA SER A 8 17.08 -12.56 -15.34
C SER A 8 15.81 -13.42 -15.27
N PRO A 9 15.54 -14.28 -16.26
CA PRO A 9 14.36 -15.16 -16.24
C PRO A 9 14.27 -15.98 -14.95
N ASP A 10 15.40 -16.44 -14.43
CA ASP A 10 15.49 -17.24 -13.21
C ASP A 10 15.11 -16.41 -11.96
N LEU A 11 15.59 -15.17 -11.84
CA LEU A 11 15.27 -14.31 -10.70
C LEU A 11 13.79 -13.91 -10.69
N ARG A 12 13.17 -13.69 -11.86
CA ARG A 12 11.72 -13.44 -11.94
C ARG A 12 10.90 -14.64 -11.48
N ALA A 13 11.34 -15.86 -11.82
CA ALA A 13 10.69 -17.08 -11.37
C ALA A 13 10.85 -17.29 -9.85
N PHE A 14 12.02 -16.97 -9.29
CA PHE A 14 12.24 -16.94 -7.84
C PHE A 14 11.29 -15.94 -7.15
N ILE A 15 11.23 -14.70 -7.63
CA ILE A 15 10.35 -13.66 -7.07
C ILE A 15 8.89 -14.13 -7.10
N ALA A 16 8.43 -14.73 -8.20
CA ALA A 16 7.05 -15.17 -8.33
C ALA A 16 6.64 -16.24 -7.29
N GLY A 17 7.58 -17.09 -6.83
CA GLY A 17 7.34 -18.12 -5.82
C GLY A 17 7.63 -17.70 -4.38
N LEU A 18 8.36 -16.60 -4.18
CA LEU A 18 8.79 -16.13 -2.86
C LEU A 18 7.60 -15.68 -1.98
N PRO A 19 7.43 -16.18 -0.75
CA PRO A 19 6.46 -15.63 0.19
C PRO A 19 6.77 -14.17 0.56
N LYS A 20 5.75 -13.30 0.59
CA LYS A 20 5.93 -11.85 0.83
C LYS A 20 4.92 -11.29 1.85
N ALA A 21 5.27 -10.14 2.41
CA ALA A 21 4.32 -9.23 3.05
C ALA A 21 4.27 -7.92 2.26
N GLU A 22 3.10 -7.26 2.24
CA GLU A 22 2.91 -5.96 1.58
C GLU A 22 2.28 -4.96 2.55
N LEU A 23 2.94 -3.84 2.79
CA LEU A 23 2.58 -2.90 3.87
C LEU A 23 2.03 -1.57 3.36
N HIS A 24 2.12 -1.34 2.05
CA HIS A 24 1.72 -0.10 1.42
C HIS A 24 1.05 -0.39 0.08
N VAL A 25 -0.26 -0.60 0.16
CA VAL A 25 -1.10 -0.94 -0.98
C VAL A 25 -2.50 -0.40 -0.71
N HIS A 26 -3.12 0.23 -1.72
CA HIS A 26 -4.42 0.88 -1.57
C HIS A 26 -5.55 0.03 -2.12
N HIS A 27 -6.66 0.00 -1.40
CA HIS A 27 -7.83 -0.81 -1.70
C HIS A 27 -8.40 -0.55 -3.10
N VAL A 28 -8.73 0.71 -3.40
CA VAL A 28 -9.28 1.08 -4.71
C VAL A 28 -8.21 1.04 -5.80
N GLY A 29 -6.98 1.48 -5.49
CA GLY A 29 -5.82 1.38 -6.38
C GLY A 29 -5.53 -0.02 -6.88
N SER A 30 -5.83 -1.02 -6.06
CA SER A 30 -5.65 -2.44 -6.37
C SER A 30 -6.74 -3.05 -7.23
N ALA A 31 -7.76 -2.29 -7.63
CA ALA A 31 -8.82 -2.77 -8.51
C ALA A 31 -8.27 -3.00 -9.93
N SER A 32 -8.00 -4.26 -10.28
CA SER A 32 -7.57 -4.61 -11.63
C SER A 32 -8.67 -4.33 -12.67
N PRO A 33 -8.32 -4.18 -13.97
CA PRO A 33 -9.32 -4.07 -15.05
C PRO A 33 -10.42 -5.13 -14.98
N ARG A 34 -10.08 -6.36 -14.62
CA ARG A 34 -11.07 -7.44 -14.41
C ARG A 34 -12.04 -7.12 -13.27
N ILE A 35 -11.53 -6.66 -12.12
CA ILE A 35 -12.34 -6.32 -10.95
C ILE A 35 -13.26 -5.13 -11.27
N VAL A 36 -12.71 -4.11 -11.92
CA VAL A 36 -13.48 -2.92 -12.32
C VAL A 36 -14.57 -3.27 -13.32
N ALA A 37 -14.31 -4.16 -14.30
CA ALA A 37 -15.33 -4.67 -15.20
C ALA A 37 -16.48 -5.37 -14.45
N GLU A 38 -16.14 -6.23 -13.47
CA GLU A 38 -17.12 -6.95 -12.67
C GLU A 38 -17.98 -6.01 -11.80
N LEU A 39 -17.37 -4.97 -11.22
CA LEU A 39 -18.06 -3.91 -10.49
C LEU A 39 -18.96 -3.08 -11.41
N ALA A 40 -18.45 -2.65 -12.56
CA ALA A 40 -19.21 -1.86 -13.53
C ALA A 40 -20.41 -2.63 -14.08
N ALA A 41 -20.29 -3.95 -14.31
CA ALA A 41 -21.39 -4.79 -14.76
C ALA A 41 -22.58 -4.85 -13.77
N ARG A 42 -22.36 -4.54 -12.49
CA ARG A 42 -23.40 -4.46 -11.46
C ARG A 42 -24.17 -3.13 -11.49
N HIS A 43 -23.61 -2.12 -12.14
CA HIS A 43 -24.14 -0.75 -12.20
C HIS A 43 -24.24 -0.28 -13.67
N PRO A 44 -25.36 -0.56 -14.37
CA PRO A 44 -25.49 -0.30 -15.82
C PRO A 44 -25.32 1.17 -16.24
N ASP A 45 -25.41 2.12 -15.31
CA ASP A 45 -25.19 3.55 -15.51
C ASP A 45 -23.74 3.99 -15.26
N ALA A 46 -22.84 3.07 -14.91
CA ALA A 46 -21.42 3.34 -14.74
C ALA A 46 -20.81 3.85 -16.04
N LYS A 47 -19.96 4.88 -15.92
CA LYS A 47 -19.25 5.49 -17.05
C LYS A 47 -17.97 4.75 -17.44
N VAL A 48 -17.64 3.70 -16.68
CA VAL A 48 -16.44 2.90 -16.82
C VAL A 48 -16.72 1.71 -17.73
N PRO A 49 -15.83 1.36 -18.68
CA PRO A 49 -16.04 0.20 -19.55
C PRO A 49 -16.24 -1.09 -18.75
N THR A 50 -17.09 -1.99 -19.24
CA THR A 50 -17.32 -3.31 -18.63
C THR A 50 -16.45 -4.41 -19.25
N ASP A 51 -15.68 -4.08 -20.28
CA ASP A 51 -14.77 -5.01 -20.96
C ASP A 51 -13.34 -4.85 -20.39
N PRO A 52 -12.73 -5.94 -19.85
CA PRO A 52 -11.38 -5.87 -19.30
C PRO A 52 -10.31 -5.42 -20.30
N GLU A 53 -10.44 -5.75 -21.60
CA GLU A 53 -9.49 -5.29 -22.62
C GLU A 53 -9.58 -3.78 -22.81
N ALA A 54 -10.81 -3.25 -22.96
CA ALA A 54 -11.03 -1.80 -23.00
C ALA A 54 -10.57 -1.08 -21.71
N LEU A 55 -10.62 -1.75 -20.55
CA LEU A 55 -10.14 -1.19 -19.28
C LEU A 55 -8.61 -1.15 -19.16
N ALA A 56 -7.91 -2.11 -19.76
CA ALA A 56 -6.45 -2.06 -19.81
C ALA A 56 -5.97 -0.81 -20.56
N ASP A 57 -6.63 -0.46 -21.67
CA ASP A 57 -6.38 0.79 -22.40
C ASP A 57 -6.84 2.01 -21.59
N TYR A 58 -7.98 1.91 -20.89
CA TYR A 58 -8.50 2.97 -20.01
C TYR A 58 -7.55 3.34 -18.87
N PHE A 59 -6.74 2.38 -18.40
CA PHE A 59 -5.72 2.58 -17.37
C PHE A 59 -4.39 3.09 -17.95
N THR A 60 -4.36 3.57 -19.19
CA THR A 60 -3.20 4.26 -19.75
C THR A 60 -3.34 5.77 -19.56
N PHE A 61 -2.63 6.31 -18.57
CA PHE A 61 -2.72 7.73 -18.19
C PHE A 61 -1.84 8.63 -19.06
N THR A 62 -2.29 9.87 -19.23
CA THR A 62 -1.53 10.91 -19.96
C THR A 62 -0.74 11.81 -19.00
N ASP A 63 -1.27 12.03 -17.79
CA ASP A 63 -0.65 12.77 -16.70
C ASP A 63 -1.35 12.43 -15.37
N PHE A 64 -0.88 13.04 -14.27
CA PHE A 64 -1.45 12.83 -12.94
C PHE A 64 -2.91 13.27 -12.82
N ALA A 65 -3.33 14.30 -13.55
CA ALA A 65 -4.73 14.75 -13.52
C ALA A 65 -5.65 13.69 -14.16
N HIS A 66 -5.25 13.13 -15.31
CA HIS A 66 -5.98 12.03 -15.95
C HIS A 66 -5.98 10.75 -15.09
N PHE A 67 -4.90 10.46 -14.37
CA PHE A 67 -4.88 9.40 -13.36
C PHE A 67 -5.96 9.60 -12.28
N VAL A 68 -6.05 10.80 -11.70
CA VAL A 68 -7.08 11.11 -10.70
C VAL A 68 -8.49 10.95 -11.27
N GLU A 69 -8.72 11.39 -12.52
CA GLU A 69 -10.03 11.21 -13.18
C GLU A 69 -10.44 9.74 -13.31
N VAL A 70 -9.52 8.88 -13.76
CA VAL A 70 -9.76 7.43 -13.88
C VAL A 70 -9.92 6.79 -12.50
N TYR A 71 -9.07 7.13 -11.53
CA TYR A 71 -9.20 6.65 -10.15
C TYR A 71 -10.58 6.96 -9.57
N LEU A 72 -11.04 8.21 -9.70
CA LEU A 72 -12.36 8.63 -9.22
C LEU A 72 -13.49 7.91 -9.96
N SER A 73 -13.32 7.59 -11.25
CA SER A 73 -14.32 6.80 -11.98
C SER A 73 -14.46 5.38 -11.43
N VAL A 74 -13.37 4.77 -10.95
CA VAL A 74 -13.38 3.46 -10.27
C VAL A 74 -14.00 3.58 -8.87
N VAL A 75 -13.72 4.66 -8.14
CA VAL A 75 -14.40 4.94 -6.87
C VAL A 75 -15.93 5.00 -7.06
N ASP A 76 -16.38 5.62 -8.15
CA ASP A 76 -17.82 5.81 -8.44
C ASP A 76 -18.58 4.51 -8.79
N VAL A 77 -17.88 3.40 -9.09
CA VAL A 77 -18.52 2.08 -9.26
C VAL A 77 -18.69 1.31 -7.96
N ILE A 78 -18.11 1.76 -6.85
CA ILE A 78 -18.24 1.14 -5.52
C ILE A 78 -19.39 1.82 -4.79
N ARG A 79 -20.59 1.22 -4.84
CA ARG A 79 -21.83 1.88 -4.39
C ARG A 79 -22.56 1.16 -3.27
N THR A 80 -22.31 -0.15 -3.10
CA THR A 80 -22.98 -0.96 -2.07
C THR A 80 -21.95 -1.73 -1.21
N PRO A 81 -22.36 -2.21 -0.02
CA PRO A 81 -21.52 -3.10 0.79
C PRO A 81 -21.04 -4.34 0.04
N GLU A 82 -21.86 -4.90 -0.86
CA GLU A 82 -21.48 -6.04 -1.69
C GLU A 82 -20.35 -5.70 -2.68
N ASP A 83 -20.32 -4.47 -3.20
CA ASP A 83 -19.23 -4.00 -4.06
C ASP A 83 -17.93 -3.87 -3.28
N VAL A 84 -18.00 -3.33 -2.05
CA VAL A 84 -16.87 -3.22 -1.14
C VAL A 84 -16.33 -4.62 -0.82
N ARG A 85 -17.20 -5.58 -0.50
CA ARG A 85 -16.83 -6.97 -0.25
C ARG A 85 -16.16 -7.59 -1.47
N LEU A 86 -16.76 -7.43 -2.66
CA LEU A 86 -16.23 -7.95 -3.92
C LEU A 86 -14.82 -7.43 -4.18
N LEU A 87 -14.65 -6.10 -4.16
CA LEU A 87 -13.35 -5.45 -4.36
C LEU A 87 -12.31 -6.00 -3.37
N THR A 88 -12.65 -6.01 -2.08
CA THR A 88 -11.72 -6.45 -1.03
C THR A 88 -11.27 -7.90 -1.22
N TYR A 89 -12.21 -8.81 -1.51
CA TYR A 89 -11.89 -10.22 -1.69
C TYR A 89 -11.10 -10.48 -2.99
N GLU A 90 -11.45 -9.79 -4.07
CA GLU A 90 -10.73 -9.96 -5.34
C GLU A 90 -9.34 -9.33 -5.32
N VAL A 91 -9.13 -8.22 -4.59
CA VAL A 91 -7.78 -7.70 -4.29
C VAL A 91 -6.97 -8.76 -3.53
N ALA A 92 -7.54 -9.38 -2.50
CA ALA A 92 -6.88 -10.46 -1.78
C ALA A 92 -6.49 -11.64 -2.70
N ARG A 93 -7.33 -11.95 -3.69
CA ARG A 93 -7.06 -12.99 -4.69
C ARG A 93 -5.87 -12.63 -5.59
N GLU A 94 -5.75 -11.38 -6.02
CA GLU A 94 -4.57 -10.93 -6.78
C GLU A 94 -3.30 -10.93 -5.93
N LEU A 95 -3.38 -10.54 -4.66
CA LEU A 95 -2.24 -10.61 -3.72
C LEU A 95 -1.79 -12.06 -3.49
N ALA A 96 -2.73 -12.98 -3.29
CA ALA A 96 -2.44 -14.40 -3.09
C ALA A 96 -1.67 -15.01 -4.28
N ARG A 97 -2.03 -14.63 -5.52
CA ARG A 97 -1.33 -15.07 -6.75
C ARG A 97 0.13 -14.65 -6.79
N GLN A 98 0.48 -13.57 -6.08
CA GLN A 98 1.84 -13.03 -5.98
C GLN A 98 2.60 -13.54 -4.75
N GLN A 99 2.06 -14.57 -4.09
CA GLN A 99 2.61 -15.17 -2.86
C GLN A 99 2.62 -14.22 -1.65
N VAL A 100 1.74 -13.22 -1.63
CA VAL A 100 1.55 -12.38 -0.44
C VAL A 100 0.82 -13.18 0.63
N ARG A 101 1.48 -13.35 1.79
CA ARG A 101 0.93 -14.05 2.97
C ARG A 101 0.21 -13.10 3.91
N TYR A 102 0.65 -11.85 3.94
CA TYR A 102 0.14 -10.81 4.83
C TYR A 102 0.12 -9.47 4.10
N ALA A 103 -0.99 -8.74 4.18
CA ALA A 103 -1.05 -7.38 3.70
C ALA A 103 -1.74 -6.43 4.68
N GLU A 104 -1.18 -5.23 4.83
CA GLU A 104 -1.84 -4.08 5.46
C GLU A 104 -2.45 -3.22 4.36
N LEU A 105 -3.73 -3.43 4.10
CA LEU A 105 -4.44 -2.76 3.01
C LEU A 105 -4.95 -1.40 3.48
N THR A 106 -4.50 -0.35 2.81
CA THR A 106 -4.96 1.02 3.06
C THR A 106 -6.36 1.21 2.49
N ILE A 107 -7.28 1.64 3.35
CA ILE A 107 -8.68 1.87 3.03
C ILE A 107 -9.02 3.29 3.48
N THR A 108 -9.61 4.06 2.56
CA THR A 108 -10.14 5.40 2.85
C THR A 108 -11.65 5.33 3.11
N PRO A 109 -12.11 4.98 4.33
CA PRO A 109 -13.52 4.71 4.58
C PRO A 109 -14.41 5.94 4.32
N PHE A 110 -13.87 7.15 4.52
CA PHE A 110 -14.57 8.41 4.25
C PHE A 110 -15.10 8.49 2.82
N SER A 111 -14.35 7.98 1.83
CA SER A 111 -14.75 8.00 0.42
C SER A 111 -16.04 7.23 0.18
N SER A 112 -16.25 6.11 0.88
CA SER A 112 -17.44 5.29 0.77
C SER A 112 -18.60 5.79 1.64
N THR A 113 -18.33 6.17 2.90
CA THR A 113 -19.40 6.60 3.81
C THR A 113 -20.00 7.94 3.41
N ARG A 114 -19.20 8.89 2.91
CA ARG A 114 -19.70 10.17 2.38
C ARG A 114 -20.60 9.98 1.15
N ARG A 115 -20.43 8.88 0.42
CA ARG A 115 -21.25 8.51 -0.76
C ARG A 115 -22.52 7.72 -0.38
N GLY A 116 -22.80 7.57 0.91
CA GLY A 116 -24.05 7.00 1.40
C GLY A 116 -24.02 5.49 1.68
N ILE A 117 -22.85 4.85 1.59
CA ILE A 117 -22.69 3.48 2.10
C ILE A 117 -22.77 3.54 3.63
N ASP A 118 -23.68 2.78 4.24
CA ASP A 118 -23.79 2.70 5.69
C ASP A 118 -22.46 2.24 6.32
N ALA A 119 -22.02 2.96 7.35
CA ALA A 119 -20.73 2.71 7.96
C ALA A 119 -20.62 1.30 8.53
N LYS A 120 -21.66 0.77 9.20
CA LYS A 120 -21.60 -0.59 9.77
C LYS A 120 -21.54 -1.63 8.66
N ALA A 121 -22.35 -1.46 7.62
CA ALA A 121 -22.36 -2.36 6.47
C ALA A 121 -21.03 -2.35 5.70
N PHE A 122 -20.37 -1.20 5.58
CA PHE A 122 -19.02 -1.09 5.03
C PHE A 122 -18.00 -1.93 5.84
N MET A 123 -18.02 -1.78 7.17
CA MET A 123 -17.10 -2.52 8.06
C MET A 123 -17.37 -4.02 8.02
N ASP A 124 -18.63 -4.44 7.97
CA ASP A 124 -19.00 -5.85 7.84
C ASP A 124 -18.55 -6.44 6.49
N ALA A 125 -18.65 -5.67 5.41
CA ALA A 125 -18.21 -6.10 4.08
C ALA A 125 -16.70 -6.38 4.01
N ILE A 126 -15.87 -5.47 4.53
CA ILE A 126 -14.41 -5.68 4.54
C ILE A 126 -14.01 -6.83 5.48
N GLU A 127 -14.66 -6.97 6.64
CA GLU A 127 -14.37 -8.06 7.58
C GLU A 127 -14.78 -9.43 7.07
N ASP A 128 -15.92 -9.54 6.38
CA ASP A 128 -16.31 -10.77 5.70
C ASP A 128 -15.28 -11.16 4.63
N ALA A 129 -14.88 -10.21 3.79
CA ALA A 129 -13.87 -10.44 2.76
C ALA A 129 -12.51 -10.86 3.34
N ARG A 130 -12.04 -10.22 4.42
CA ARG A 130 -10.79 -10.61 5.12
C ARG A 130 -10.84 -12.03 5.65
N LYS A 131 -11.93 -12.40 6.31
CA LYS A 131 -12.10 -13.74 6.89
C LYS A 131 -12.18 -14.80 5.79
N ALA A 132 -12.85 -14.50 4.68
CA ALA A 132 -12.89 -15.37 3.51
C ALA A 132 -11.51 -15.50 2.84
N ALA A 133 -10.78 -14.40 2.66
CA ALA A 133 -9.44 -14.39 2.07
C ALA A 133 -8.44 -15.24 2.89
N GLU A 134 -8.45 -15.10 4.20
CA GLU A 134 -7.58 -15.89 5.08
C GLU A 134 -7.90 -17.39 4.98
N LYS A 135 -9.19 -17.74 5.02
CA LYS A 135 -9.66 -19.13 4.96
C LYS A 135 -9.41 -19.80 3.61
N GLU A 136 -9.66 -19.08 2.51
CA GLU A 136 -9.74 -19.66 1.17
C GLU A 136 -8.47 -19.46 0.35
N LEU A 137 -7.73 -18.39 0.62
CA LEU A 137 -6.53 -17.97 -0.13
C LEU A 137 -5.25 -18.03 0.71
N GLY A 138 -5.36 -18.22 2.03
CA GLY A 138 -4.22 -18.18 2.95
C GLY A 138 -3.59 -16.80 3.10
N THR A 139 -4.29 -15.74 2.67
CA THR A 139 -3.81 -14.35 2.73
C THR A 139 -4.43 -13.64 3.92
N VAL A 140 -3.59 -13.20 4.86
CA VAL A 140 -4.02 -12.46 6.05
C VAL A 140 -4.08 -10.97 5.71
N LEU A 141 -5.27 -10.37 5.68
CA LEU A 141 -5.41 -8.93 5.54
C LEU A 141 -5.53 -8.25 6.91
N ARG A 142 -4.99 -7.04 7.02
CA ARG A 142 -5.25 -6.06 8.08
C ARG A 142 -5.49 -4.70 7.44
N TRP A 143 -6.10 -3.79 8.18
CA TRP A 143 -6.51 -2.49 7.66
C TRP A 143 -5.61 -1.38 8.19
N CYS A 144 -5.25 -0.48 7.27
CA CYS A 144 -4.83 0.87 7.58
C CYS A 144 -5.97 1.80 7.17
N PHE A 145 -6.59 2.52 8.12
CA PHE A 145 -7.56 3.57 7.74
C PHE A 145 -6.84 4.88 7.57
N ASP A 146 -6.93 5.47 6.38
CA ASP A 146 -6.27 6.73 6.08
C ASP A 146 -7.25 7.91 5.96
N ILE A 147 -6.72 9.07 6.30
CA ILE A 147 -7.36 10.36 6.03
C ILE A 147 -7.04 10.73 4.57
N PRO A 148 -8.04 11.03 3.72
CA PRO A 148 -7.79 11.68 2.43
C PRO A 148 -7.52 13.16 2.69
N GLY A 149 -6.24 13.56 2.63
CA GLY A 149 -5.78 14.89 3.07
C GLY A 149 -6.43 16.06 2.32
N GLU A 150 -6.70 15.88 1.03
CA GLU A 150 -7.37 16.86 0.17
C GLU A 150 -8.83 17.14 0.54
N ALA A 151 -9.48 16.20 1.25
CA ALA A 151 -10.83 16.39 1.75
C ALA A 151 -10.89 17.18 3.08
N GLY A 152 -9.73 17.56 3.62
CA GLY A 152 -9.59 18.46 4.76
C GLY A 152 -9.99 17.84 6.11
N LEU A 153 -10.14 18.69 7.12
CA LEU A 153 -10.34 18.24 8.51
C LEU A 153 -11.68 17.55 8.78
N GLU A 154 -12.67 17.74 7.89
CA GLU A 154 -13.94 17.00 7.96
C GLU A 154 -13.70 15.50 7.75
N SER A 155 -12.89 15.13 6.75
CA SER A 155 -12.54 13.73 6.50
C SER A 155 -11.72 13.16 7.66
N ALA A 156 -10.83 13.97 8.24
CA ALA A 156 -10.03 13.56 9.40
C ALA A 156 -10.90 13.21 10.61
N GLU A 157 -11.91 14.02 10.92
CA GLU A 157 -12.84 13.76 12.03
C GLU A 157 -13.66 12.50 11.78
N GLU A 158 -14.17 12.32 10.56
CA GLU A 158 -14.99 11.15 10.23
C GLU A 158 -14.16 9.87 10.19
N THR A 159 -12.99 9.86 9.56
CA THR A 159 -12.10 8.68 9.53
C THR A 159 -11.71 8.26 10.94
N VAL A 160 -11.31 9.20 11.82
CA VAL A 160 -10.95 8.82 13.20
C VAL A 160 -12.16 8.36 13.99
N ARG A 161 -13.36 8.92 13.77
CA ARG A 161 -14.60 8.45 14.41
C ARG A 161 -14.89 7.00 14.00
N LEU A 162 -14.79 6.68 12.72
CA LEU A 162 -14.96 5.31 12.20
C LEU A 162 -13.91 4.34 12.77
N ALA A 163 -12.68 4.82 12.95
CA ALA A 163 -11.57 4.05 13.50
C ALA A 163 -11.64 3.84 15.04
N THR A 164 -12.40 4.66 15.77
CA THR A 164 -12.39 4.68 17.25
C THR A 164 -13.75 4.45 17.91
N ASP A 165 -14.85 4.42 17.17
CA ASP A 165 -16.15 4.01 17.71
C ASP A 165 -16.19 2.48 17.85
N ASP A 166 -16.27 1.97 19.09
CA ASP A 166 -16.30 0.54 19.41
C ASP A 166 -17.43 -0.24 18.71
N ARG A 167 -18.51 0.44 18.27
CA ARG A 167 -19.62 -0.18 17.53
C ARG A 167 -19.33 -0.36 16.04
N LEU A 168 -18.33 0.34 15.52
CA LEU A 168 -17.99 0.36 14.09
C LEU A 168 -16.60 -0.23 13.81
N ARG A 169 -15.63 0.00 14.71
CA ARG A 169 -14.22 -0.33 14.47
C ARG A 169 -14.06 -1.81 14.05
N PRO A 170 -13.54 -2.08 12.85
CA PRO A 170 -13.39 -3.45 12.39
C PRO A 170 -12.25 -4.15 13.13
N GLU A 171 -12.41 -5.46 13.35
CA GLU A 171 -11.45 -6.30 14.08
C GLU A 171 -10.05 -6.29 13.43
N GLY A 172 -9.99 -6.22 12.09
CA GLY A 172 -8.74 -6.19 11.34
C GLY A 172 -8.00 -4.85 11.34
N LEU A 173 -8.53 -3.78 11.94
CA LEU A 173 -7.88 -2.45 11.93
C LEU A 173 -6.67 -2.42 12.86
N VAL A 174 -5.49 -2.17 12.29
CA VAL A 174 -4.22 -2.15 13.05
C VAL A 174 -3.53 -0.80 13.02
N SER A 175 -3.78 0.00 11.98
CA SER A 175 -3.05 1.24 11.75
C SER A 175 -3.94 2.35 11.21
N PHE A 176 -3.44 3.57 11.38
CA PHE A 176 -4.07 4.81 10.95
C PHE A 176 -3.07 5.61 10.12
N GLY A 177 -3.51 6.05 8.95
CA GLY A 177 -2.70 6.69 7.94
C GLY A 177 -3.20 8.06 7.52
N LEU A 178 -2.47 8.66 6.60
CA LEU A 178 -2.81 9.90 5.92
C LEU A 178 -2.29 9.75 4.50
N GLY A 179 -3.18 9.84 3.53
CA GLY A 179 -2.87 9.77 2.11
C GLY A 179 -3.25 11.05 1.38
N GLY A 180 -3.27 10.97 0.05
CA GLY A 180 -3.59 12.10 -0.83
C GLY A 180 -2.42 13.06 -1.05
N PRO A 181 -2.66 14.21 -1.71
CA PRO A 181 -1.61 15.12 -2.11
C PRO A 181 -0.92 15.76 -0.90
N GLU A 182 0.41 15.78 -0.98
CA GLU A 182 1.22 16.30 0.11
C GLU A 182 1.26 17.83 0.17
N ILE A 183 1.29 18.46 -1.00
CA ILE A 183 1.45 19.90 -1.19
C ILE A 183 0.18 20.61 -0.71
N GLY A 184 0.35 21.59 0.18
CA GLY A 184 -0.78 22.37 0.70
C GLY A 184 -1.54 21.70 1.85
N VAL A 185 -1.11 20.52 2.32
CA VAL A 185 -1.78 19.78 3.39
C VAL A 185 -0.85 19.55 4.60
N PRO A 186 -0.42 20.58 5.37
CA PRO A 186 0.56 20.43 6.44
C PRO A 186 0.22 19.33 7.44
N ARG A 187 1.18 18.44 7.75
CA ARG A 187 0.93 17.30 8.66
C ARG A 187 0.55 17.69 10.10
N PRO A 188 1.09 18.79 10.69
CA PRO A 188 0.76 19.15 12.07
C PRO A 188 -0.74 19.35 12.34
N GLN A 189 -1.54 19.71 11.34
CA GLN A 189 -2.98 19.91 11.50
C GLN A 189 -3.72 18.60 11.85
N PHE A 190 -3.18 17.44 11.46
CA PHE A 190 -3.80 16.15 11.72
C PHE A 190 -3.43 15.54 13.07
N LYS A 191 -2.55 16.20 13.83
CA LYS A 191 -2.09 15.72 15.14
C LYS A 191 -3.25 15.28 16.07
N PRO A 192 -4.35 16.04 16.24
CA PRO A 192 -5.41 15.63 17.16
C PRO A 192 -6.09 14.31 16.78
N TYR A 193 -6.16 14.00 15.49
CA TYR A 193 -6.80 12.78 14.97
C TYR A 193 -5.88 11.58 15.14
N PHE A 194 -4.60 11.74 14.80
CA PHE A 194 -3.58 10.72 15.08
C PHE A 194 -3.44 10.46 16.59
N ASP A 195 -3.52 11.50 17.43
CA ASP A 195 -3.50 11.32 18.88
C ASP A 195 -4.64 10.45 19.39
N ARG A 196 -5.86 10.63 18.85
CA ARG A 196 -7.03 9.79 19.16
C ARG A 196 -6.88 8.37 18.65
N ALA A 197 -6.41 8.19 17.41
CA ALA A 197 -6.17 6.87 16.83
C ALA A 197 -5.14 6.07 17.66
N ILE A 198 -4.02 6.70 18.02
CA ILE A 198 -2.97 6.10 18.85
C ILE A 198 -3.49 5.81 20.26
N ALA A 199 -4.28 6.72 20.86
CA ALA A 199 -4.90 6.46 22.16
C ALA A 199 -5.88 5.27 22.13
N ALA A 200 -6.46 4.96 20.97
CA ALA A 200 -7.28 3.77 20.75
C ALA A 200 -6.47 2.49 20.43
N GLY A 201 -5.14 2.57 20.43
CA GLY A 201 -4.23 1.46 20.20
C GLY A 201 -3.82 1.23 18.74
N LEU A 202 -4.17 2.15 17.83
CA LEU A 202 -3.76 2.05 16.42
C LEU A 202 -2.33 2.54 16.23
N ARG A 203 -1.63 1.88 15.30
CA ARG A 203 -0.30 2.27 14.85
C ARG A 203 -0.36 3.47 13.89
N SER A 204 0.70 4.27 13.82
CA SER A 204 0.75 5.46 12.95
C SER A 204 1.60 5.26 11.71
N VAL A 205 1.02 5.36 10.51
CA VAL A 205 1.69 5.12 9.22
C VAL A 205 1.30 6.14 8.12
N PRO A 206 1.54 7.44 8.32
CA PRO A 206 1.21 8.46 7.32
C PRO A 206 2.13 8.41 6.10
N HIS A 207 1.62 8.83 4.93
CA HIS A 207 2.46 9.22 3.80
C HIS A 207 3.20 10.51 4.15
N ALA A 208 4.51 10.54 3.84
CA ALA A 208 5.31 11.73 4.03
C ALA A 208 6.51 11.77 3.08
N GLY A 209 6.76 12.94 2.50
CA GLY A 209 7.98 13.23 1.74
C GLY A 209 8.06 12.53 0.39
N GLU A 210 6.93 12.15 -0.19
CA GLU A 210 6.85 11.64 -1.56
C GLU A 210 7.05 12.77 -2.58
N THR A 211 6.18 13.78 -2.54
CA THR A 211 6.15 14.92 -3.47
C THR A 211 6.53 16.25 -2.80
N THR A 212 6.84 16.21 -1.50
CA THR A 212 7.39 17.32 -0.71
C THR A 212 8.78 16.99 -0.17
N GLY A 213 9.41 17.94 0.52
CA GLY A 213 10.76 17.77 1.07
C GLY A 213 10.82 17.00 2.39
N PRO A 214 12.03 16.72 2.91
CA PRO A 214 12.26 15.93 4.13
C PRO A 214 11.62 16.53 5.40
N GLY A 215 11.31 17.84 5.40
CA GLY A 215 10.58 18.48 6.50
C GLY A 215 9.21 17.85 6.76
N THR A 216 8.53 17.37 5.72
CA THR A 216 7.24 16.66 5.87
C THR A 216 7.40 15.33 6.59
N VAL A 217 8.52 14.62 6.36
CA VAL A 217 8.84 13.37 7.07
C VAL A 217 9.12 13.69 8.54
N TRP A 218 9.90 14.73 8.84
CA TRP A 218 10.09 15.20 10.21
C TRP A 218 8.77 15.57 10.90
N ASP A 219 7.85 16.23 10.19
CA ASP A 219 6.54 16.56 10.73
C ASP A 219 5.70 15.30 11.02
N ALA A 220 5.73 14.30 10.14
CA ALA A 220 5.06 13.02 10.36
C ALA A 220 5.62 12.29 11.61
N LEU A 221 6.94 12.24 11.75
CA LEU A 221 7.61 11.68 12.92
C LEU A 221 7.24 12.44 14.21
N THR A 222 7.26 13.77 14.16
CA THR A 222 7.10 14.63 15.34
C THR A 222 5.65 14.77 15.78
N TYR A 223 4.74 15.08 14.85
CA TYR A 223 3.37 15.43 15.16
C TYR A 223 2.43 14.23 15.03
N LEU A 224 2.67 13.34 14.07
CA LEU A 224 1.82 12.17 13.84
C LEU A 224 2.35 10.91 14.54
N ARG A 225 3.57 10.98 15.12
CA ARG A 225 4.24 9.86 15.80
C ARG A 225 4.35 8.63 14.91
N ALA A 226 4.69 8.86 13.63
CA ALA A 226 4.80 7.82 12.63
C ALA A 226 5.78 6.71 13.07
N GLU A 227 5.32 5.46 12.99
CA GLU A 227 6.09 4.25 13.25
C GLU A 227 6.68 3.69 11.95
N ARG A 228 6.03 3.97 10.82
CA ARG A 228 6.53 3.79 9.45
C ARG A 228 6.14 4.99 8.60
N ILE A 229 6.87 5.24 7.52
CA ILE A 229 6.59 6.33 6.59
C ILE A 229 6.23 5.75 5.22
N GLY A 230 5.04 6.12 4.73
CA GLY A 230 4.65 5.89 3.35
C GLY A 230 5.55 6.69 2.41
N HIS A 231 6.24 6.00 1.50
CA HIS A 231 7.27 6.51 0.60
C HIS A 231 8.54 7.01 1.31
N GLY A 232 8.56 8.26 1.78
CA GLY A 232 9.76 8.91 2.31
C GLY A 232 10.83 9.25 1.28
N THR A 233 10.47 9.36 -0.01
CA THR A 233 11.38 9.56 -1.17
C THR A 233 12.38 10.71 -0.95
N SER A 234 11.92 11.84 -0.44
CA SER A 234 12.76 13.03 -0.18
C SER A 234 13.70 12.90 1.02
N SER A 235 13.62 11.82 1.81
CA SER A 235 14.51 11.60 2.95
C SER A 235 15.98 11.58 2.55
N ALA A 236 16.28 11.18 1.31
CA ALA A 236 17.64 11.16 0.77
C ALA A 236 18.30 12.55 0.68
N GLN A 237 17.51 13.62 0.79
CA GLN A 237 17.99 15.01 0.76
C GLN A 237 18.46 15.51 2.14
N ASP A 238 18.27 14.72 3.20
CA ASP A 238 18.64 15.08 4.58
C ASP A 238 19.37 13.91 5.27
N GLU A 239 20.69 14.01 5.37
CA GLU A 239 21.54 13.01 6.04
C GLU A 239 21.16 12.78 7.50
N LYS A 240 20.67 13.81 8.21
CA LYS A 240 20.24 13.66 9.62
C LYS A 240 18.96 12.86 9.72
N LEU A 241 18.04 13.05 8.78
CA LEU A 241 16.82 12.28 8.70
C LEU A 241 17.13 10.81 8.41
N LEU A 242 17.99 10.51 7.42
CA LEU A 242 18.42 9.13 7.15
C LEU A 242 19.06 8.48 8.37
N ALA A 243 19.97 9.19 9.05
CA ALA A 243 20.63 8.68 10.25
C ALA A 243 19.61 8.41 11.38
N HIS A 244 18.60 9.26 11.54
CA HIS A 244 17.54 9.08 12.52
C HIS A 244 16.65 7.87 12.18
N LEU A 245 16.18 7.77 10.93
CA LEU A 245 15.37 6.63 10.46
C LEU A 245 16.10 5.30 10.65
N ALA A 246 17.40 5.25 10.34
CA ALA A 246 18.21 4.06 10.53
C ALA A 246 18.41 3.72 12.02
N ALA A 247 18.75 4.71 12.85
CA ALA A 247 19.01 4.52 14.28
C ALA A 247 17.76 4.03 15.04
N GLU A 248 16.60 4.62 14.76
CA GLU A 248 15.33 4.26 15.38
C GLU A 248 14.63 3.08 14.67
N ARG A 249 15.23 2.58 13.58
CA ARG A 249 14.67 1.52 12.71
C ARG A 249 13.27 1.83 12.20
N ILE A 250 12.99 3.10 11.88
CA ILE A 250 11.72 3.53 11.30
C ILE A 250 11.70 3.16 9.81
N PRO A 251 10.82 2.25 9.37
CA PRO A 251 10.76 1.79 7.99
C PRO A 251 10.31 2.88 7.00
N LEU A 252 10.92 2.87 5.82
CA LEU A 252 10.36 3.53 4.63
C LEU A 252 9.65 2.48 3.76
N GLU A 253 8.37 2.71 3.48
CA GLU A 253 7.54 1.88 2.61
C GLU A 253 7.73 2.36 1.16
N VAL A 254 8.67 1.74 0.45
CA VAL A 254 9.13 2.22 -0.85
C VAL A 254 8.28 1.63 -1.98
N CYS A 255 7.85 2.50 -2.91
CA CYS A 255 7.01 2.14 -4.07
C CYS A 255 7.66 2.66 -5.37
N PRO A 256 8.69 1.98 -5.91
CA PRO A 256 9.51 2.52 -7.00
C PRO A 256 8.75 2.94 -8.25
N THR A 257 7.81 2.14 -8.74
CA THR A 257 7.06 2.45 -9.96
C THR A 257 6.05 3.56 -9.72
N SER A 258 5.41 3.59 -8.54
CA SER A 258 4.54 4.70 -8.12
C SER A 258 5.28 6.03 -8.17
N ASN A 259 6.49 6.10 -7.59
CA ASN A 259 7.26 7.34 -7.54
C ASN A 259 7.63 7.89 -8.95
N ILE A 260 7.67 7.04 -9.97
CA ILE A 260 7.77 7.48 -11.38
C ILE A 260 6.43 8.00 -11.89
N ALA A 261 5.35 7.25 -11.65
CA ALA A 261 4.00 7.60 -12.08
C ALA A 261 3.53 8.95 -11.49
N THR A 262 3.83 9.21 -10.22
CA THR A 262 3.53 10.47 -9.51
C THR A 262 4.53 11.59 -9.82
N ARG A 263 5.59 11.29 -10.60
CA ARG A 263 6.70 12.20 -10.93
C ARG A 263 7.47 12.69 -9.70
N ALA A 264 7.37 11.98 -8.57
CA ALA A 264 8.23 12.19 -7.40
C ALA A 264 9.71 11.93 -7.74
N VAL A 265 9.96 10.98 -8.65
CA VAL A 265 11.28 10.64 -9.20
C VAL A 265 11.21 10.72 -10.73
N ALA A 266 12.24 11.28 -11.36
CA ALA A 266 12.24 11.50 -12.81
C ALA A 266 12.44 10.19 -13.61
N ASN A 267 13.29 9.30 -13.12
CA ASN A 267 13.55 7.98 -13.70
C ASN A 267 14.05 7.00 -12.63
N LEU A 268 13.86 5.69 -12.86
CA LEU A 268 14.18 4.67 -11.85
C LEU A 268 15.65 4.68 -11.42
N ASP A 269 16.58 5.09 -12.29
CA ASP A 269 18.02 5.07 -11.96
C ASP A 269 18.42 6.15 -10.95
N GLU A 270 17.60 7.21 -10.84
CA GLU A 270 17.69 8.27 -9.83
C GLU A 270 16.87 7.98 -8.57
N HIS A 271 16.24 6.80 -8.47
CA HIS A 271 15.42 6.46 -7.32
C HIS A 271 16.26 6.36 -6.02
N PRO A 272 15.86 7.00 -4.92
CA PRO A 272 16.68 7.16 -3.71
C PRO A 272 16.85 5.90 -2.84
N ILE A 273 16.42 4.74 -3.34
CA ILE A 273 16.44 3.49 -2.55
C ILE A 273 17.87 3.05 -2.21
N LYS A 274 18.83 3.32 -3.11
CA LYS A 274 20.25 3.04 -2.88
C LYS A 274 20.79 3.87 -1.72
N GLU A 275 20.37 5.13 -1.62
CA GLU A 275 20.73 6.05 -0.53
C GLU A 275 20.19 5.53 0.80
N PHE A 276 18.93 5.08 0.83
CA PHE A 276 18.29 4.53 2.03
C PHE A 276 19.04 3.30 2.55
N VAL A 277 19.27 2.32 1.66
CA VAL A 277 19.97 1.08 2.03
C VAL A 277 21.42 1.37 2.46
N ARG A 278 22.13 2.26 1.75
CA ARG A 278 23.50 2.68 2.13
C ARG A 278 23.55 3.35 3.50
N ALA A 279 22.51 4.09 3.87
CA ALA A 279 22.40 4.73 5.18
C ALA A 279 21.93 3.76 6.29
N GLY A 280 21.61 2.50 5.97
CA GLY A 280 21.12 1.51 6.91
C GLY A 280 19.64 1.67 7.28
N VAL A 281 18.88 2.45 6.51
CA VAL A 281 17.43 2.59 6.70
C VAL A 281 16.74 1.28 6.33
N LEU A 282 15.82 0.82 7.18
CA LEU A 282 15.00 -0.34 6.86
C LEU A 282 14.00 0.05 5.75
N VAL A 283 14.11 -0.61 4.60
CA VAL A 283 13.20 -0.40 3.47
C VAL A 283 12.33 -1.63 3.25
N THR A 284 11.07 -1.40 2.91
CA THR A 284 10.15 -2.43 2.38
C THR A 284 9.76 -2.06 0.96
N ILE A 285 9.45 -3.07 0.13
CA ILE A 285 9.05 -2.88 -1.27
C ILE A 285 7.56 -3.16 -1.38
N ASN A 286 6.81 -2.23 -1.98
CA ASN A 286 5.36 -2.27 -2.07
C ASN A 286 4.88 -1.70 -3.40
N SER A 287 3.63 -1.99 -3.76
CA SER A 287 3.09 -1.67 -5.08
C SER A 287 2.16 -0.47 -5.16
N ASP A 288 1.69 0.06 -4.02
CA ASP A 288 0.86 1.27 -3.93
C ASP A 288 -0.51 1.11 -4.62
N ASP A 289 -0.69 1.62 -5.85
CA ASP A 289 -1.87 1.42 -6.70
C ASP A 289 -1.55 0.52 -7.92
N PRO A 290 -1.33 -0.80 -7.73
CA PRO A 290 -0.60 -1.65 -8.68
C PRO A 290 -1.16 -1.64 -10.12
N PRO A 291 -2.43 -2.03 -10.38
CA PRO A 291 -3.03 -1.94 -11.71
C PRO A 291 -2.96 -0.55 -12.34
N MET A 292 -3.07 0.51 -11.53
CA MET A 292 -3.02 1.89 -12.01
C MET A 292 -1.60 2.38 -12.26
N PHE A 293 -0.56 1.70 -11.76
CA PHE A 293 0.82 1.99 -12.17
C PHE A 293 1.37 0.97 -13.17
N SER A 294 0.48 0.12 -13.71
CA SER A 294 0.83 -0.99 -14.61
C SER A 294 1.93 -1.87 -14.01
N THR A 295 1.81 -2.15 -12.71
CA THR A 295 2.75 -2.95 -11.93
C THR A 295 2.02 -3.93 -11.02
N ASP A 296 2.81 -4.77 -10.36
CA ASP A 296 2.40 -5.66 -9.29
C ASP A 296 3.59 -5.81 -8.32
N LEU A 297 3.38 -6.43 -7.16
CA LEU A 297 4.43 -6.57 -6.16
C LEU A 297 5.63 -7.39 -6.69
N ASN A 298 5.40 -8.39 -7.54
CA ASN A 298 6.48 -9.15 -8.16
C ASN A 298 7.36 -8.26 -9.05
N ASN A 299 6.76 -7.35 -9.81
CA ASN A 299 7.48 -6.40 -10.63
C ASN A 299 8.22 -5.37 -9.78
N GLU A 300 7.64 -4.87 -8.68
CA GLU A 300 8.35 -3.97 -7.76
C GLU A 300 9.58 -4.63 -7.13
N TYR A 301 9.50 -5.92 -6.77
CA TYR A 301 10.66 -6.69 -6.31
C TYR A 301 11.71 -6.85 -7.41
N ALA A 302 11.32 -7.05 -8.67
CA ALA A 302 12.27 -7.10 -9.79
C ALA A 302 12.93 -5.74 -10.05
N VAL A 303 12.20 -4.64 -9.89
CA VAL A 303 12.74 -3.27 -9.95
C VAL A 303 13.75 -3.06 -8.82
N ALA A 304 13.39 -3.41 -7.58
CA ALA A 304 14.28 -3.30 -6.43
C ALA A 304 15.54 -4.16 -6.60
N ALA A 305 15.41 -5.38 -7.12
CA ALA A 305 16.53 -6.26 -7.42
C ALA A 305 17.54 -5.58 -8.36
N ARG A 306 17.07 -4.98 -9.46
CA ARG A 306 17.95 -4.24 -10.37
C ARG A 306 18.58 -3.03 -9.68
N LEU A 307 17.77 -2.23 -8.99
CA LEU A 307 18.24 -0.99 -8.38
C LEU A 307 19.30 -1.23 -7.30
N LEU A 308 19.21 -2.35 -6.59
CA LEU A 308 20.10 -2.68 -5.48
C LEU A 308 21.14 -3.76 -5.83
N ASP A 309 21.16 -4.22 -7.09
CA ASP A 309 22.04 -5.30 -7.59
C ASP A 309 21.93 -6.58 -6.74
N LEU A 310 20.69 -7.01 -6.48
CA LEU A 310 20.40 -8.13 -5.59
C LEU A 310 20.20 -9.45 -6.36
N ASP A 311 20.70 -10.52 -5.74
CA ASP A 311 20.39 -11.90 -6.08
C ASP A 311 19.18 -12.42 -5.29
N GLU A 312 18.91 -13.72 -5.38
CA GLU A 312 17.81 -14.39 -4.66
C GLU A 312 17.91 -14.21 -3.14
N ARG A 313 19.12 -14.22 -2.57
CA ARG A 313 19.32 -14.04 -1.12
C ARG A 313 19.01 -12.61 -0.70
N GLY A 314 19.51 -11.63 -1.45
CA GLY A 314 19.22 -10.22 -1.20
C GLY A 314 17.73 -9.91 -1.31
N ILE A 315 17.04 -10.55 -2.26
CA ILE A 315 15.59 -10.41 -2.42
C ILE A 315 14.81 -11.09 -1.29
N ALA A 316 15.26 -12.26 -0.82
CA ALA A 316 14.68 -12.90 0.37
C ALA A 316 14.85 -12.03 1.62
N ASP A 317 15.99 -11.36 1.78
CA ASP A 317 16.23 -10.43 2.89
C ASP A 317 15.33 -9.19 2.81
N LEU A 318 15.09 -8.63 1.61
CA LEU A 318 14.08 -7.58 1.42
C LEU A 318 12.66 -8.05 1.78
N ALA A 319 12.28 -9.27 1.40
CA ALA A 319 10.99 -9.84 1.80
C ALA A 319 10.86 -9.97 3.33
N LYS A 320 11.95 -10.38 4.01
CA LYS A 320 11.98 -10.45 5.48
C LYS A 320 11.92 -9.07 6.14
N ASN A 321 12.41 -8.00 5.51
CA ASN A 321 12.23 -6.64 6.01
C ASN A 321 10.75 -6.24 6.07
N ALA A 322 9.97 -6.58 5.03
CA ALA A 322 8.53 -6.34 5.05
C ALA A 322 7.82 -7.12 6.17
N VAL A 323 8.22 -8.37 6.40
CA VAL A 323 7.68 -9.16 7.53
C VAL A 323 8.08 -8.54 8.88
N GLU A 324 9.32 -8.10 9.03
CA GLU A 324 9.82 -7.45 10.24
C GLU A 324 9.06 -6.16 10.56
N ALA A 325 8.88 -5.29 9.56
CA ALA A 325 8.21 -4.01 9.68
C ALA A 325 6.69 -4.12 9.85
N SER A 326 6.10 -5.27 9.51
CA SER A 326 4.65 -5.49 9.62
C SER A 326 4.12 -5.40 11.05
N PHE A 327 2.82 -5.14 11.18
CA PHE A 327 2.07 -5.26 12.44
C PHE A 327 1.44 -6.64 12.65
N LEU A 328 1.94 -7.66 11.94
CA LEU A 328 1.65 -9.05 12.23
C LEU A 328 2.21 -9.44 13.61
N ASP A 329 1.62 -10.43 14.26
CA ASP A 329 2.14 -10.94 15.52
C ASP A 329 3.45 -11.72 15.33
N GLU A 330 4.22 -11.88 16.41
CA GLU A 330 5.54 -12.53 16.35
C GLU A 330 5.48 -13.97 15.84
N ALA A 331 4.39 -14.68 16.14
CA ALA A 331 4.16 -16.03 15.63
C ALA A 331 3.97 -16.02 14.10
N GLY A 332 3.15 -15.12 13.58
CA GLY A 332 2.96 -14.94 12.15
C GLY A 332 4.23 -14.47 11.44
N LYS A 333 4.99 -13.54 12.04
CA LYS A 333 6.28 -13.09 11.51
C LYS A 333 7.29 -14.23 11.41
N THR A 334 7.42 -15.03 12.47
CA THR A 334 8.32 -16.19 12.49
C THR A 334 7.94 -17.17 11.38
N ARG A 335 6.66 -17.53 11.29
CA ARG A 335 6.17 -18.45 10.25
C ARG A 335 6.51 -17.97 8.83
N ILE A 336 6.23 -16.71 8.50
CA ILE A 336 6.48 -16.21 7.13
C ILE A 336 7.99 -16.13 6.86
N LYS A 337 8.82 -15.74 7.84
CA LYS A 337 10.29 -15.75 7.68
C LYS A 337 10.83 -17.16 7.45
N ASP A 338 10.31 -18.15 8.18
CA ASP A 338 10.67 -19.56 7.99
C ASP A 338 10.24 -20.07 6.60
N GLU A 339 9.07 -19.68 6.10
CA GLU A 339 8.63 -19.98 4.72
C GLU A 339 9.58 -19.35 3.68
N ILE A 340 10.01 -18.11 3.89
CA ILE A 340 10.99 -17.43 3.02
C ILE A 340 12.33 -18.16 3.03
N ASP A 341 12.86 -18.49 4.21
CA ASP A 341 14.16 -19.16 4.34
C ASP A 341 14.11 -20.58 3.75
N THR A 342 13.02 -21.31 3.95
CA THR A 342 12.80 -22.64 3.35
C THR A 342 12.76 -22.56 1.83
N TYR A 343 11.92 -21.69 1.27
CA TYR A 343 11.80 -21.50 -0.17
C TYR A 343 13.14 -21.10 -0.81
N THR A 344 13.88 -20.19 -0.16
CA THR A 344 15.19 -19.73 -0.64
C THR A 344 16.23 -20.85 -0.62
N ALA A 345 16.24 -21.68 0.43
CA ALA A 345 17.15 -22.83 0.52
C ALA A 345 16.85 -23.90 -0.53
N GLU A 346 15.56 -24.19 -0.77
CA GLU A 346 15.12 -25.15 -1.79
C GLU A 346 15.45 -24.65 -3.20
N TRP A 347 15.24 -23.37 -3.49
CA TRP A 347 15.56 -22.77 -4.79
C TRP A 347 17.05 -22.84 -5.11
N LEU A 348 17.91 -22.59 -4.12
CA LEU A 348 19.37 -22.56 -4.30
C LEU A 348 20.03 -23.94 -4.16
N ALA A 349 19.24 -25.00 -3.97
CA ALA A 349 19.76 -26.35 -3.90
C ALA A 349 20.35 -26.79 -5.26
N PRO A 350 21.46 -27.57 -5.29
CA PRO A 350 22.15 -27.96 -6.51
C PRO A 350 21.38 -28.87 -7.48
#